data_AF-B6YX15-F1
#
_entry.id   AF-B6YX15-F1
#
_cell.length_a   1.000
_cell.length_b   1.000
_cell.length_c   1.000
_cell.angle_alpha   90.00
_cell.angle_beta   90.00
_cell.angle_gamma   90.00
#
_symmetry.space_group_name_H-M   'P 1'
#
loop_
_entity.id
_entity.type
_entity.pdbx_description
1 polymer ?
#
loop_
_entity_poly.entity_id
_entity_poly.type
_entity_poly.pdbx_seq_one_letter_code
_entity_poly.pdbx_strand_id
1 'polypeptide(L)' 'MQDRVLKIKELRGEIDRIDEEIIKLLEKRLEVAREIGTLKAAAGLPIIDNEREREVLERAKKFRRIFEAIIAVSRDVQHL' A
#
# COMPACT_ATOMS: atom_id res chain seq x y z
N MET A 1 26.50 -14.25 -23.74
CA MET A 1 26.47 -14.08 -22.27
C MET A 1 26.26 -12.62 -21.87
N GLN A 2 27.01 -11.66 -22.44
CA GLN A 2 26.84 -10.21 -22.20
C GLN A 2 25.43 -9.68 -22.52
N ASP A 3 24.82 -10.17 -23.60
CA ASP A 3 23.46 -9.79 -24.02
C ASP A 3 22.38 -10.04 -22.95
N ARG A 4 22.41 -11.20 -22.27
CA ARG A 4 21.47 -11.51 -21.18
C ARG A 4 21.65 -10.61 -19.97
N VAL A 5 22.89 -10.24 -19.65
CA VAL A 5 23.20 -9.34 -18.53
C VAL A 5 22.68 -7.93 -18.83
N LEU A 6 22.84 -7.46 -20.07
CA LEU A 6 22.28 -6.19 -20.50
C LEU A 6 20.75 -6.21 -20.42
N LYS A 7 20.11 -7.30 -20.84
CA LYS A 7 18.65 -7.43 -20.74
C LYS A 7 18.13 -7.41 -19.30
N ILE A 8 18.83 -8.06 -18.37
CA ILE A 8 18.50 -7.99 -16.93
C ILE A 8 18.58 -6.55 -16.42
N LYS A 9 19.59 -5.78 -16.86
CA LYS A 9 19.75 -4.38 -16.45
C LYS A 9 18.58 -3.52 -16.93
N GLU A 10 18.13 -3.71 -18.17
CA GLU A 10 16.96 -3.01 -18.71
C GLU A 10 15.69 -3.30 -17.91
N LEU A 11 15.44 -4.58 -17.62
CA LEU A 11 14.28 -5.03 -16.86
C LEU A 11 14.30 -4.50 -15.41
N ARG A 12 15.48 -4.41 -14.80
CA ARG A 12 15.62 -3.77 -13.48
C ARG A 12 15.28 -2.29 -13.54
N GLY A 13 15.72 -1.57 -14.56
CA GLY A 13 15.31 -0.18 -14.75
C GLY A 13 13.81 -0.01 -14.98
N GLU A 14 13.13 -1.01 -15.54
CA GLU A 14 11.65 -1.03 -15.62
C GLU A 14 11.01 -1.24 -14.25
N ILE A 15 11.55 -2.16 -13.44
CA ILE A 15 11.11 -2.35 -12.04
C ILE A 15 11.30 -1.05 -11.25
N ASP A 16 12.45 -0.38 -11.36
CA ASP A 16 12.71 0.86 -10.63
C ASP A 16 11.65 1.94 -10.95
N ARG A 17 11.26 2.07 -12.23
CA ARG A 17 10.18 2.99 -12.64
C ARG A 17 8.82 2.60 -12.07
N ILE A 18 8.50 1.31 -12.06
CA ILE A 18 7.25 0.81 -11.47
C ILE A 18 7.23 1.06 -9.97
N ASP A 19 8.36 0.85 -9.28
CA ASP A 19 8.48 1.06 -7.84
C ASP A 19 8.30 2.54 -7.48
N GLU A 20 8.80 3.47 -8.28
CA GLU A 20 8.53 4.91 -8.12
C GLU A 20 7.02 5.24 -8.20
N GLU A 21 6.29 4.60 -9.10
CA GLU A 21 4.83 4.76 -9.19
C GLU A 21 4.12 4.14 -7.98
N ILE A 22 4.57 2.97 -7.53
CA ILE A 22 4.03 2.32 -6.32
C ILE A 22 4.24 3.21 -5.09
N ILE A 23 5.43 3.80 -4.93
CA ILE A 23 5.74 4.70 -3.81
C ILE A 23 4.77 5.88 -3.79
N LYS A 24 4.59 6.57 -4.92
CA LYS A 24 3.65 7.71 -5.04
C LYS A 24 2.21 7.32 -4.69
N LEU A 25 1.78 6.13 -5.12
CA LEU A 25 0.45 5.61 -4.80
C LEU A 25 0.32 5.27 -3.31
N LEU A 26 1.36 4.74 -2.68
CA LEU A 26 1.38 4.44 -1.25
C LEU A 26 1.36 5.71 -0.41
N GLU A 27 2.13 6.74 -0.77
CA GLU A 27 2.11 8.05 -0.11
C GLU A 27 0.70 8.64 -0.10
N LYS A 28 0.08 8.74 -1.28
CA LYS A 28 -1.30 9.20 -1.43
C LYS A 28 -2.28 8.35 -0.60
N ARG A 29 -2.08 7.03 -0.58
CA ARG A 29 -2.94 6.13 0.19
C ARG A 29 -2.81 6.37 1.70
N LEU A 30 -1.62 6.70 2.21
CA LEU A 30 -1.40 7.02 3.61
C LEU A 30 -1.97 8.39 4.00
N GLU A 31 -1.91 9.39 3.11
CA GLU A 31 -2.58 10.68 3.32
C GLU A 31 -4.10 10.49 3.49
N VAL A 32 -4.73 9.73 2.60
CA VAL A 32 -6.16 9.40 2.71
C VAL A 32 -6.44 8.61 4.00
N ALA A 33 -5.56 7.69 4.40
CA ALA A 33 -5.72 6.96 5.65
C ALA A 33 -5.67 7.89 6.87
N ARG A 34 -4.78 8.89 6.91
CA ARG A 34 -4.72 9.89 7.99
C ARG A 34 -6.01 10.70 8.09
N GLU A 35 -6.55 11.13 6.96
CA GLU A 35 -7.82 11.86 6.91
C GLU A 35 -8.98 11.00 7.45
N ILE A 36 -9.04 9.72 7.06
CA ILE A 36 -10.01 8.75 7.61
C ILE A 36 -9.83 8.62 9.13
N GLY A 37 -8.60 8.53 9.62
CA GLY A 37 -8.30 8.45 11.06
C GLY A 37 -8.83 9.64 11.83
N THR A 38 -8.62 10.86 11.30
CA THR A 38 -9.14 12.11 11.88
C THR A 38 -10.66 12.10 11.97
N LEU A 39 -11.35 11.67 10.90
CA LEU A 39 -12.81 11.57 10.87
C LEU A 39 -13.35 10.51 11.83
N LYS A 40 -12.69 9.35 11.91
CA LYS A 40 -13.04 8.29 12.86
C LYS A 40 -12.90 8.75 14.31
N ALA A 41 -11.81 9.43 14.63
CA ALA A 41 -11.58 10.00 15.96
C ALA A 41 -12.69 11.01 16.32
N ALA A 42 -13.03 11.92 15.41
CA ALA A 42 -14.11 12.89 15.61
C ALA A 42 -15.50 12.23 15.79
N ALA A 43 -15.72 11.08 15.15
CA ALA A 43 -16.96 10.31 15.23
C ALA A 43 -16.99 9.26 16.36
N GLY A 44 -15.90 9.10 17.13
CA GLY A 44 -15.78 8.05 18.15
C GLY A 44 -15.73 6.62 17.59
N LEU A 45 -15.32 6.45 16.33
CA LEU A 45 -15.24 5.16 15.65
C LEU A 45 -13.87 4.50 15.83
N PRO A 46 -13.80 3.15 15.88
CA PRO A 46 -12.54 2.44 15.98
C PRO A 46 -11.72 2.52 14.70
N ILE A 47 -10.39 2.53 14.85
CA ILE A 47 -9.45 2.48 13.71
C ILE A 47 -9.53 1.13 13.00
N ILE A 48 -9.59 0.04 13.77
CA ILE A 48 -9.73 -1.32 13.22
C ILE A 48 -11.17 -1.52 12.74
N ASP A 49 -11.29 -1.83 11.46
CA ASP A 49 -12.55 -2.19 10.79
C ASP A 49 -12.33 -3.52 10.05
N ASN A 50 -12.66 -4.62 10.72
CA ASN A 50 -12.39 -5.97 10.21
C ASN A 50 -13.12 -6.28 8.91
N GLU A 51 -14.33 -5.74 8.75
CA GLU A 51 -15.12 -5.93 7.52
C GLU A 51 -14.44 -5.19 6.37
N ARG A 52 -14.10 -3.92 6.58
CA ARG A 52 -13.43 -3.13 5.54
C ARG A 52 -12.08 -3.72 5.15
N GLU A 53 -11.30 -4.18 6.11
CA GLU A 53 -10.01 -4.79 5.81
C GLU A 53 -10.15 -6.11 5.05
N ARG A 54 -11.14 -6.93 5.41
CA ARG A 54 -11.45 -8.15 4.65
C ARG A 54 -11.75 -7.80 3.19
N GLU A 55 -12.58 -6.79 2.92
CA GLU A 55 -12.87 -6.36 1.54
C GLU A 55 -11.61 -5.95 0.76
N VAL A 56 -10.69 -5.23 1.42
CA VAL A 56 -9.42 -4.82 0.80
C VAL A 56 -8.58 -6.05 0.46
N LEU A 57 -8.50 -7.02 1.36
CA LEU A 57 -7.72 -8.25 1.15
C LEU A 57 -8.34 -9.18 0.10
N GLU A 58 -9.67 -9.28 0.03
CA GLU A 58 -10.35 -10.03 -1.04
C GLU A 58 -10.09 -9.40 -2.42
N ARG A 59 -10.08 -8.06 -2.50
CA ARG A 59 -9.73 -7.35 -3.74
C ARG A 59 -8.28 -7.58 -4.16
N ALA A 60 -7.37 -7.73 -3.19
CA ALA A 60 -5.94 -7.91 -3.44
C ALA A 60 -5.58 -9.26 -4.08
N LYS A 61 -6.41 -10.31 -3.91
CA LYS A 61 -6.21 -11.65 -4.50
C LYS A 61 -4.78 -12.17 -4.23
N LYS A 62 -4.00 -12.42 -5.29
CA LYS A 62 -2.60 -12.92 -5.21
C LYS A 62 -1.65 -11.95 -4.48
N PHE A 63 -2.02 -10.68 -4.34
CA PHE A 63 -1.24 -9.66 -3.64
C PHE A 63 -1.61 -9.53 -2.16
N ARG A 64 -2.41 -10.45 -1.62
CA ARG A 64 -2.91 -10.40 -0.23
C ARG A 64 -1.82 -10.04 0.79
N ARG A 65 -0.68 -10.73 0.76
CA ARG A 65 0.44 -10.48 1.72
C ARG A 65 0.98 -9.05 1.66
N ILE A 66 1.02 -8.45 0.47
CA ILE A 66 1.45 -7.06 0.30
C ILE A 66 0.40 -6.14 0.93
N PHE A 67 -0.87 -6.41 0.69
CA PHE A 67 -1.96 -5.60 1.22
C PHE A 67 -2.14 -5.74 2.74
N GLU A 68 -1.77 -6.88 3.34
CA GLU A 68 -1.68 -7.03 4.80
C GLU A 68 -0.68 -6.03 5.40
N ALA A 69 0.51 -5.90 4.79
CA ALA A 69 1.52 -4.93 5.22
C ALA A 69 1.04 -3.48 5.00
N ILE A 70 0.40 -3.19 3.86
CA ILE A 70 -0.16 -1.86 3.59
C ILE A 70 -1.22 -1.49 4.65
N ILE A 71 -2.13 -2.41 4.99
CA ILE A 71 -3.16 -2.19 6.02
C ILE A 71 -2.50 -1.90 7.38
N ALA A 72 -1.47 -2.66 7.76
CA ALA A 72 -0.75 -2.44 9.02
C ALA A 72 -0.22 -1.01 9.13
N VAL A 73 0.57 -0.55 8.15
CA VAL A 73 1.11 0.83 8.13
C VAL A 73 0.00 1.88 8.09
N SER A 74 -1.12 1.56 7.43
CA SER A 74 -2.26 2.48 7.36
C SER A 74 -2.96 2.68 8.69
N ARG A 75 -2.97 1.68 9.56
CA ARG A 75 -3.50 1.82 10.92
C ARG A 75 -2.59 2.72 11.74
N ASP A 76 -1.27 2.54 11.62
CA ASP A 76 -0.29 3.36 12.35
C ASP A 76 -0.47 4.85 12.08
N VAL A 77 -0.71 5.24 10.82
CA VAL A 77 -0.94 6.65 10.47
C VAL A 77 -2.34 7.16 10.84
N GLN A 78 -3.31 6.28 11.12
CA GLN A 78 -4.63 6.66 11.62
C GLN A 78 -4.63 6.97 13.12
N HIS A 79 -3.58 6.57 13.84
CA HIS A 79 -3.38 6.88 15.27
C HIS A 79 -2.70 8.24 15.50
N LEU A 80 -2.10 8.83 14.46
CA LEU A 80 -1.44 10.13 14.50
C LEU A 80 -2.46 11.26 14.47
#